data_AF-A0A0Q6JW80-F1
#
_entry.id   AF-A0A0Q6JW80-F1
#
_cell.length_a   1.000
_cell.length_b   1.000
_cell.length_c   1.000
_cell.angle_alpha   90.00
_cell.angle_beta   90.00
_cell.angle_gamma   90.00
#
_symmetry.space_group_name_H-M   'P 1'
#
loop_
_entity.id
_entity.type
_entity.pdbx_description
1 polymer ?
#
loop_
_entity_poly.entity_id
_entity_poly.type
_entity_poly.pdbx_seq_one_letter_code
_entity_poly.pdbx_strand_id
1 'polypeptide(L)'
;MLLTEACRLVDRGDKLDAVLAGDGETWMALVHDLRTESYELRIDNAAVEARQTSNTLRQIIAALESEKPTASAGGSLQDELAAARARRTSGA
;
A
#
# COMPACT_ATOMS: atom_id res chain seq x y z
N MET A 1 -0.51 12.86 2.04
CA MET A 1 -1.89 12.35 1.95
C MET A 1 -1.96 10.95 1.36
N LEU A 2 -1.31 10.65 0.23
CA LEU A 2 -1.37 9.33 -0.41
C LEU A 2 -0.91 8.16 0.48
N LEU A 3 0.15 8.35 1.26
CA LEU A 3 0.68 7.29 2.14
C LEU A 3 -0.34 6.85 3.19
N THR A 4 -1.06 7.79 3.80
CA THR A 4 -2.10 7.49 4.80
C THR A 4 -3.26 6.70 4.18
N GLU A 5 -3.66 7.05 2.97
CA GLU A 5 -4.69 6.30 2.24
C GLU A 5 -4.22 4.90 1.84
N ALA A 6 -2.94 4.74 1.48
CA ALA A 6 -2.34 3.42 1.24
C ALA A 6 -2.41 2.54 2.50
N CYS A 7 -2.02 3.07 3.66
CA CYS A 7 -2.10 2.35 4.94
C CYS A 7 -3.54 1.94 5.26
N ARG A 8 -4.51 2.84 5.08
CA ARG A 8 -5.94 2.54 5.32
C ARG A 8 -6.47 1.43 4.40
N LEU A 9 -6.01 1.39 3.14
CA LEU A 9 -6.40 0.35 2.20
C LEU A 9 -5.78 -1.00 2.54
N VAL A 10 -4.56 -1.03 3.07
CA VAL A 10 -3.92 -2.24 3.60
C VAL A 10 -4.71 -2.76 4.80
N ASP A 11 -4.95 -1.92 5.80
CA ASP A 11 -5.70 -2.31 7.01
C ASP A 11 -7.09 -2.88 6.68
N ARG A 12 -7.77 -2.25 5.70
CA ARG A 12 -9.08 -2.72 5.22
C ARG A 12 -8.97 -4.01 4.41
N GLY A 13 -7.92 -4.17 3.63
CA GLY A 13 -7.62 -5.38 2.87
C GLY A 13 -7.38 -6.57 3.78
N ASP A 14 -6.52 -6.41 4.79
CA ASP A 14 -6.21 -7.47 5.77
C ASP A 14 -7.45 -7.91 6.53
N LYS A 15 -8.30 -6.96 6.94
CA LYS A 15 -9.57 -7.27 7.61
C LYS A 15 -10.54 -8.03 6.70
N LEU A 16 -10.60 -7.69 5.41
CA LEU A 16 -11.47 -8.37 4.46
C LEU A 16 -10.96 -9.77 4.12
N ASP A 17 -9.64 -9.95 4.04
CA ASP A 17 -9.00 -11.24 3.78
C ASP A 17 -9.22 -12.22 4.94
N ALA A 18 -9.02 -11.77 6.19
CA ALA A 18 -9.31 -12.58 7.38
C ALA A 18 -10.76 -13.09 7.41
N VAL A 19 -11.70 -12.24 7.00
CA VAL A 19 -13.13 -12.59 6.89
C VAL A 19 -13.39 -13.58 5.75
N LEU A 20 -12.81 -13.37 4.57
CA LEU A 20 -12.99 -14.26 3.41
C LEU A 20 -12.34 -15.63 3.63
N ALA A 21 -11.23 -15.68 4.35
CA ALA A 21 -10.53 -16.91 4.74
C ALA A 21 -11.24 -17.68 5.86
N GLY A 22 -12.20 -17.05 6.55
CA GLY A 22 -12.89 -17.64 7.70
C GLY A 22 -12.07 -17.64 9.01
N ASP A 23 -10.96 -16.90 9.05
CA ASP A 23 -10.08 -16.74 10.23
C ASP A 23 -10.51 -15.54 11.11
N GLY A 24 -11.41 -14.69 10.59
CA GLY A 24 -11.98 -13.57 11.33
C GLY A 24 -13.10 -14.01 12.28
N GLU A 25 -12.91 -13.79 13.59
CA GLU A 25 -13.88 -14.17 14.63
C GLU A 25 -15.22 -13.41 14.52
N THR A 26 -15.24 -12.17 14.01
CA THR A 26 -16.46 -11.38 13.75
C THR A 26 -16.22 -10.28 12.73
N TRP A 27 -16.90 -10.30 11.57
CA TRP A 27 -16.83 -9.21 10.58
C TRP A 27 -17.64 -7.98 11.03
N MET A 28 -18.88 -8.19 11.47
CA MET A 28 -19.80 -7.13 11.87
C MET A 28 -20.75 -7.68 12.94
N ALA A 29 -20.89 -6.96 14.05
CA ALA A 29 -21.89 -7.26 15.07
C ALA A 29 -23.21 -6.57 14.67
N LEU A 30 -24.22 -7.36 14.33
CA LEU A 30 -25.57 -6.85 14.14
C LEU A 30 -26.23 -6.74 15.52
N VAL A 31 -26.39 -5.52 16.03
CA VAL A 31 -27.13 -5.27 17.27
C VAL A 31 -28.56 -4.89 16.89
N HIS A 32 -29.51 -5.76 17.22
CA HIS A 32 -30.93 -5.54 16.97
C HIS A 32 -31.60 -4.90 18.21
N ASP A 33 -32.58 -4.00 18.00
CA ASP A 33 -33.39 -3.39 19.06
C ASP A 33 -34.78 -4.08 19.25
N LEU A 34 -35.46 -4.49 18.15
CA LEU A 34 -36.83 -5.07 18.21
C LEU A 34 -36.95 -6.58 17.90
N ARG A 35 -37.49 -7.34 18.87
CA ARG A 35 -37.62 -8.83 18.87
C ARG A 35 -38.68 -9.36 17.90
N THR A 36 -38.66 -8.94 16.65
CA THR A 36 -39.67 -9.35 15.68
C THR A 36 -39.00 -9.68 14.35
N GLU A 37 -38.97 -10.99 14.07
CA GLU A 37 -38.61 -11.67 12.81
C GLU A 37 -37.13 -12.06 12.57
N SER A 38 -36.97 -13.13 11.79
CA SER A 38 -35.69 -13.70 11.36
C SER A 38 -35.21 -12.94 10.13
N TYR A 39 -34.03 -12.34 10.20
CA TYR A 39 -33.45 -11.59 9.09
C TYR A 39 -32.33 -12.38 8.40
N GLU A 40 -32.33 -12.37 7.07
CA GLU A 40 -31.24 -12.89 6.25
C GLU A 40 -30.32 -11.72 5.84
N LEU A 41 -29.09 -11.71 6.36
CA LEU A 41 -28.05 -10.77 5.92
C LEU A 41 -27.23 -11.44 4.81
N ARG A 42 -27.49 -11.05 3.56
CA ARG A 42 -26.70 -11.51 2.42
C ARG A 42 -25.60 -10.49 2.11
N ILE A 43 -24.35 -10.92 2.24
CA ILE A 43 -23.20 -10.11 1.83
C ILE A 43 -22.72 -10.62 0.47
N ASP A 44 -23.13 -9.92 -0.58
CA ASP A 44 -22.73 -10.22 -1.95
C ASP A 44 -21.43 -9.52 -2.33
N ASN A 45 -20.79 -9.96 -3.42
CA ASN A 45 -19.67 -9.29 -4.08
C ASN A 45 -18.40 -9.03 -3.24
N ALA A 46 -18.28 -9.61 -2.04
CA ALA A 46 -17.13 -9.41 -1.16
C ALA A 46 -15.78 -9.71 -1.86
N ALA A 47 -15.72 -10.76 -2.68
CA ALA A 47 -14.54 -11.10 -3.46
C ALA A 47 -14.23 -10.10 -4.59
N VAL A 48 -15.25 -9.45 -5.15
CA VAL A 48 -15.09 -8.42 -6.20
C VAL A 48 -14.53 -7.14 -5.58
N GLU A 49 -15.10 -6.71 -4.45
CA GLU A 49 -14.64 -5.55 -3.69
C GLU A 49 -13.19 -5.73 -3.18
N ALA A 50 -12.82 -6.95 -2.74
CA ALA A 50 -11.45 -7.27 -2.36
C ALA A 50 -10.45 -7.06 -3.50
N ARG A 51 -10.81 -7.52 -4.70
CA ARG A 51 -9.98 -7.35 -5.91
C ARG A 51 -9.87 -5.88 -6.31
N GLN A 52 -10.97 -5.11 -6.23
CA GLN A 52 -10.95 -3.68 -6.52
C GLN A 52 -10.04 -2.92 -5.54
N THR A 53 -10.19 -3.18 -4.24
CA THR A 53 -9.34 -2.60 -3.18
C THR A 53 -7.87 -2.89 -3.42
N SER A 54 -7.52 -4.13 -3.79
CA SER A 54 -6.14 -4.52 -4.11
C SER A 54 -5.58 -3.78 -5.32
N ASN A 55 -6.40 -3.52 -6.34
CA ASN A 55 -5.98 -2.79 -7.54
C ASN A 55 -5.77 -1.31 -7.25
N THR A 56 -6.65 -0.69 -6.46
CA THR A 56 -6.48 0.69 -5.99
C THR A 56 -5.21 0.85 -5.16
N LEU A 57 -4.93 -0.09 -4.25
CA LEU A 57 -3.69 -0.08 -3.46
C LEU A 57 -2.44 -0.13 -4.37
N ARG A 58 -2.43 -1.00 -5.39
CA ARG A 58 -1.32 -1.07 -6.36
C ARG A 58 -1.07 0.26 -7.07
N GLN A 59 -2.14 0.95 -7.47
CA GLN A 59 -2.01 2.26 -8.13
C GLN A 59 -1.44 3.33 -7.20
N ILE A 60 -1.87 3.36 -5.95
CA ILE A 60 -1.37 4.31 -4.94
C ILE A 60 0.10 4.05 -4.63
N ILE A 61 0.52 2.78 -4.53
CA ILE A 61 1.94 2.43 -4.32
C ILE A 61 2.79 2.91 -5.50
N ALA A 62 2.36 2.66 -6.73
CA ALA A 62 3.08 3.12 -7.93
C ALA A 62 3.21 4.66 -7.97
N ALA A 63 2.16 5.38 -7.55
CA ALA A 63 2.21 6.84 -7.45
C ALA A 63 3.22 7.32 -6.38
N LEU A 64 3.28 6.65 -5.22
CA LEU A 64 4.26 6.94 -4.16
C LEU A 64 5.70 6.66 -4.60
N GLU A 65 5.93 5.58 -5.34
CA GLU A 65 7.26 5.26 -5.89
C GLU A 65 7.72 6.30 -6.92
N SER A 66 6.78 6.83 -7.71
CA SER A 66 7.04 7.88 -8.71
C SER A 66 7.35 9.24 -8.07
N GLU A 67 6.82 9.50 -6.88
CA GLU A 67 7.07 10.74 -6.11
C GLU A 67 8.40 10.70 -5.35
N LYS A 68 9.00 9.50 -5.17
CA LYS A 68 10.32 9.37 -4.56
C LYS A 68 11.32 10.08 -5.46
N PRO A 69 12.04 11.12 -4.97
CA PRO A 69 13.05 11.77 -5.77
C PRO A 69 14.10 10.71 -6.11
N THR A 70 14.18 10.38 -7.39
CA THR A 70 15.30 9.61 -7.90
C THR A 70 16.53 10.40 -7.49
N ALA A 71 17.47 9.75 -6.79
CA ALA A 71 18.74 10.38 -6.45
C ALA A 71 19.24 11.05 -7.72
N SER A 72 19.34 12.39 -7.66
CA SER A 72 19.59 13.23 -8.83
C SER A 72 20.71 12.61 -9.63
N ALA A 73 20.50 12.43 -10.94
CA ALA A 73 21.55 12.17 -11.90
C ALA A 73 22.49 13.38 -11.99
N GLY A 74 23.21 13.65 -10.91
CA GLY A 74 24.46 14.39 -10.89
C GLY A 74 25.54 13.32 -10.75
N GLY A 75 26.56 13.39 -11.61
CA GLY A 75 27.67 12.44 -11.65
C GLY A 75 28.10 12.06 -10.25
N SER A 76 28.29 10.76 -10.04
CA SER A 76 28.48 10.24 -8.69
C SER A 76 29.66 10.97 -8.03
N LEU A 77 29.54 11.32 -6.74
CA LEU A 77 30.65 11.93 -5.99
C LEU A 77 31.93 11.09 -6.13
N GLN A 78 31.77 9.78 -6.34
CA GLN A 78 32.83 8.84 -6.65
C GLN A 78 33.56 9.18 -7.97
N ASP A 79 32.83 9.57 -9.02
CA ASP A 79 33.40 9.98 -10.31
C ASP A 79 34.16 11.32 -10.19
N GLU A 80 33.61 12.28 -9.44
CA GLU A 80 34.27 13.57 -9.18
C GLU A 80 35.56 13.39 -8.37
N LEU A 81 35.54 12.52 -7.35
CA LEU A 81 36.70 12.18 -6.53
C LEU A 81 37.75 11.39 -7.31
N ALA A 82 37.33 10.50 -8.22
CA ALA A 82 38.24 9.77 -9.11
C ALA A 82 38.96 10.73 -10.07
N ALA A 83 38.22 11.68 -10.67
CA ALA A 83 38.80 12.72 -11.52
C ALA A 83 39.78 13.63 -10.74
N ALA A 84 39.45 13.98 -9.49
CA ALA A 84 40.32 14.78 -8.64
C ALA A 84 41.63 14.04 -8.27
N ARG A 85 41.57 12.73 -8.03
CA ARG A 85 42.76 11.90 -7.77
C ARG A 85 43.67 11.81 -8.99
N ALA A 86 43.09 11.58 -10.17
CA ALA A 86 43.83 11.51 -11.43
C ALA A 86 44.62 12.80 -11.71
N ARG A 87 44.01 13.97 -11.51
CA ARG A 87 44.66 15.28 -11.66
C ARG A 87 45.85 15.49 -10.71
N ARG A 88 45.81 14.91 -9.51
CA ARG A 88 46.89 15.02 -8.53
C ARG A 88 48.08 14.12 -8.87
N THR A 89 47.82 12.94 -9.44
CA THR A 89 48.88 12.01 -9.87
C THR A 89 49.58 12.42 -11.15
N SER A 90 48.94 13.20 -12.03
CA SER A 90 49.55 13.73 -13.26
C SER A 90 50.39 15.00 -13.06
N GLY A 91 50.41 15.54 -11.84
CA GLY A 91 51.13 16.77 -11.47
C GLY A 91 52.41 16.54 -10.66
N ALA A 92 52.91 15.29 -10.61
CA ALA A 92 54.18 14.88 -10.01
C ALA A 92 55.06 14.24 -11.09
#